data_AF-A0A0C2VRK5-F1
#
_entry.id   AF-A0A0C2VRK5-F1
#
_cell.length_a   1.000
_cell.length_b   1.000
_cell.length_c   1.000
_cell.angle_alpha   90.00
_cell.angle_beta   90.00
_cell.angle_gamma   90.00
#
_symmetry.space_group_name_H-M   'P 1'
#
loop_
_entity.id
_entity.type
_entity.pdbx_description
1 polymer ?
#
loop_
_entity_poly.entity_id
_entity_poly.type
_entity_poly.pdbx_seq_one_letter_code
_entity_poly.pdbx_strand_id
1 'polypeptide(L)'
;MKKHSFRYLLTGQSMANLGDVFYIVSLISTIYLLTGSAFYMALLPFFNMSARFLGALAAPHVMDRFALPQLLAYSQGLKTILLLALAVSYQQITQETILMTFLFVTGIAFLDGWASPASHALIPRLVEREHLVKSNGYMGVVTQTIQLSAWPLGGILIAISSAETLIWITVGLYIAATLFAGMLFRLLRISTEESNPAEKDRRAGWKAILRSPFLRVVTLVELIEVNAGVVWIAAIVYVYVAEVLQAGEPWWGYINSSYFAGLIAGGLIAIRVDQLLQRRAKQCVIITAYTAALATIVFGLISNPYLALLLSVLFGFVTQLKGITLNTLVQTNVKEHLLPKVYAAQEAASFSTYAVTTLLAGLLVDLAGVRIVFITAGVLLLGSALLLTLGQKTLDVKAGVSATG
;
A
#
# COMPACT_ATOMS: atom_id res chain seq x y z
N MET A 1 -0.89 -13.75 24.57
CA MET A 1 -0.36 -12.39 24.33
C MET A 1 -0.31 -12.02 22.84
N LYS A 2 0.39 -12.76 21.96
CA LYS A 2 0.55 -12.46 20.52
C LYS A 2 -0.74 -12.12 19.73
N LYS A 3 -1.82 -12.88 19.93
CA LYS A 3 -3.12 -12.64 19.25
C LYS A 3 -3.72 -11.27 19.51
N HIS A 4 -3.57 -10.71 20.72
CA HIS A 4 -4.11 -9.38 21.05
C HIS A 4 -3.25 -8.27 20.43
N SER A 5 -1.92 -8.43 20.43
CA SER A 5 -0.99 -7.48 19.83
C SER A 5 -1.26 -7.27 18.33
N PHE A 6 -1.44 -8.37 17.58
CA PHE A 6 -1.76 -8.28 16.15
C PHE A 6 -3.11 -7.58 15.91
N ARG A 7 -4.12 -7.84 16.74
CA ARG A 7 -5.43 -7.17 16.63
C ARG A 7 -5.34 -5.67 16.86
N TYR A 8 -4.53 -5.21 17.82
CA TYR A 8 -4.30 -3.78 18.01
C TYR A 8 -3.63 -3.13 16.80
N LEU A 9 -2.63 -3.78 16.20
CA LEU A 9 -2.01 -3.31 14.97
C LEU A 9 -3.03 -3.23 13.82
N LEU A 10 -3.77 -4.31 13.60
CA LEU A 10 -4.76 -4.41 12.53
C LEU A 10 -5.85 -3.35 12.68
N THR A 11 -6.49 -3.24 13.84
CA THR A 11 -7.56 -2.26 14.07
C THR A 11 -7.03 -0.83 14.01
N GLY A 12 -5.87 -0.55 14.61
CA GLY A 12 -5.27 0.78 14.57
C GLY A 12 -4.95 1.23 13.15
N GLN A 13 -4.33 0.34 12.35
CA GLN A 13 -4.02 0.63 10.95
C GLN A 13 -5.29 0.76 10.10
N SER A 14 -6.33 -0.02 10.39
CA SER A 14 -7.62 0.07 9.69
C SER A 14 -8.27 1.43 9.90
N MET A 15 -8.30 1.93 11.14
CA MET A 15 -8.85 3.26 11.45
C MET A 15 -8.03 4.37 10.80
N ALA A 16 -6.70 4.27 10.83
CA ALA A 16 -5.82 5.22 10.15
C ALA A 16 -6.05 5.23 8.63
N ASN A 17 -6.07 4.07 7.98
CA ASN A 17 -6.29 3.96 6.53
C ASN A 17 -7.66 4.52 6.10
N LEU A 18 -8.71 4.27 6.89
CA LEU A 18 -10.04 4.82 6.63
C LEU A 18 -10.04 6.35 6.79
N GLY A 19 -9.38 6.85 7.85
CA GLY A 19 -9.18 8.27 8.06
C GLY A 19 -8.41 8.93 6.91
N ASP A 20 -7.37 8.28 6.39
CA ASP A 20 -6.55 8.80 5.29
C ASP A 20 -7.36 9.08 4.04
N VAL A 21 -8.26 8.16 3.70
CA VAL A 21 -9.17 8.37 2.56
C VAL A 21 -10.17 9.49 2.88
N PHE A 22 -10.76 9.49 4.07
CA PHE A 22 -11.81 10.46 4.43
C PHE A 22 -11.33 11.90 4.47
N TYR A 23 -10.15 12.20 5.04
CA TYR A 23 -9.66 13.58 5.03
C TYR A 23 -9.27 14.04 3.62
N ILE A 24 -8.71 13.16 2.79
CA ILE A 24 -8.40 13.49 1.40
C ILE A 24 -9.68 13.77 0.61
N VAL A 25 -10.70 12.92 0.73
CA VAL A 25 -12.00 13.13 0.06
C VAL A 25 -12.66 14.44 0.50
N SER A 26 -12.61 14.76 1.80
CA SER A 26 -13.08 16.04 2.32
C SER A 26 -12.33 17.22 1.72
N LEU A 27 -10.99 17.19 1.74
CA LEU A 27 -10.17 18.28 1.19
C LEU A 27 -10.35 18.43 -0.32
N ILE A 28 -10.49 17.34 -1.09
CA ILE A 28 -10.78 17.41 -2.54
C ILE A 28 -12.09 18.19 -2.76
N SER A 29 -13.16 17.83 -2.05
CA SER A 29 -14.46 18.50 -2.15
C SER A 29 -14.36 19.99 -1.81
N THR A 30 -13.73 20.33 -0.69
CA THR A 30 -13.58 21.70 -0.21
C THR A 30 -12.76 22.56 -1.14
N ILE A 31 -11.63 22.04 -1.62
CA ILE A 31 -10.78 22.76 -2.57
C ILE A 31 -11.53 23.03 -3.87
N TYR A 32 -12.30 22.05 -4.36
CA TYR A 32 -13.09 22.24 -5.57
C TYR A 32 -14.17 23.30 -5.40
N LEU A 33 -14.92 23.26 -4.29
CA LEU A 33 -15.97 24.24 -4.00
C LEU A 33 -15.43 25.67 -3.88
N LEU A 34 -14.22 25.84 -3.35
CA LEU A 34 -13.60 27.16 -3.17
C LEU A 34 -12.91 27.69 -4.44
N THR A 35 -12.36 26.81 -5.28
CA THR A 35 -11.50 27.23 -6.41
C THR A 35 -12.07 26.94 -7.78
N GLY A 36 -13.01 26.01 -7.90
CA GLY A 36 -13.48 25.44 -9.17
C GLY A 36 -12.39 24.74 -9.99
N SER A 37 -11.20 24.48 -9.43
CA SER A 37 -10.01 24.11 -10.20
C SER A 37 -9.52 22.70 -9.90
N ALA A 38 -9.50 21.88 -10.95
CA ALA A 38 -8.95 20.52 -10.92
C ALA A 38 -7.44 20.49 -10.62
N PHE A 39 -6.71 21.55 -10.97
CA PHE A 39 -5.28 21.66 -10.66
C PHE A 39 -5.03 21.65 -9.15
N TYR A 40 -5.76 22.46 -8.38
CA TYR A 40 -5.60 22.47 -6.91
C TYR A 40 -6.01 21.14 -6.27
N MET A 41 -7.03 20.45 -6.81
CA MET A 41 -7.38 19.11 -6.35
C MET A 41 -6.24 18.11 -6.59
N ALA A 42 -5.59 18.17 -7.76
CA ALA A 42 -4.49 17.28 -8.13
C ALA A 42 -3.21 17.50 -7.30
N LEU A 43 -3.04 18.70 -6.70
CA LEU A 43 -1.94 18.96 -5.78
C LEU A 43 -2.02 18.13 -4.50
N LEU A 44 -3.21 17.73 -4.03
CA LEU A 44 -3.36 16.89 -2.83
C LEU A 44 -2.62 15.54 -2.94
N PRO A 45 -2.92 14.67 -3.93
CA PRO A 45 -2.19 13.42 -4.10
C PRO A 45 -0.71 13.64 -4.44
N PHE A 46 -0.35 14.73 -5.14
CA PHE A 46 1.05 15.08 -5.42
C PHE A 46 1.85 15.36 -4.15
N PHE A 47 1.36 16.26 -3.27
CA PHE A 47 2.01 16.55 -2.00
C PHE A 47 2.00 15.33 -1.07
N ASN A 48 0.92 14.55 -1.06
CA ASN A 48 0.85 13.31 -0.30
C ASN A 48 1.96 12.33 -0.70
N MET A 49 2.09 12.01 -2.00
CA MET A 49 3.11 11.08 -2.49
C MET A 49 4.53 11.60 -2.29
N SER A 50 4.75 12.89 -2.57
CA SER A 50 6.06 13.54 -2.39
C SER A 50 6.50 13.50 -0.93
N ALA A 51 5.59 13.78 0.00
CA ALA A 51 5.86 13.74 1.42
C ALA A 51 6.11 12.32 1.92
N ARG A 52 5.34 11.32 1.46
CA ARG A 52 5.57 9.89 1.79
C ARG A 52 6.95 9.43 1.34
N PHE A 53 7.36 9.81 0.12
CA PHE A 53 8.71 9.53 -0.38
C PHE A 53 9.80 10.13 0.53
N LEU A 54 9.67 11.41 0.89
CA LEU A 54 10.61 12.05 1.82
C LEU A 54 10.61 11.39 3.20
N GLY A 55 9.44 11.00 3.71
CA GLY A 55 9.27 10.27 4.95
C GLY A 55 9.96 8.90 4.93
N ALA A 56 9.81 8.15 3.83
CA ALA A 56 10.47 6.86 3.63
C ALA A 56 12.00 6.99 3.57
N LEU A 57 12.52 8.04 2.92
CA LEU A 57 13.96 8.36 2.93
C LEU A 57 14.46 8.72 4.34
N ALA A 58 13.64 9.41 5.14
CA ALA A 58 13.96 9.76 6.52
C ALA A 58 13.81 8.58 7.50
N ALA A 59 13.03 7.55 7.14
CA ALA A 59 12.67 6.43 8.02
C ALA A 59 13.87 5.74 8.69
N PRO A 60 14.99 5.42 8.00
CA PRO A 60 16.15 4.81 8.64
C PRO A 60 16.73 5.66 9.78
N HIS A 61 16.66 6.99 9.69
CA HIS A 61 17.15 7.89 10.73
C HIS A 61 16.27 7.87 11.99
N VAL A 62 14.95 7.81 11.79
CA VAL A 62 13.97 7.78 12.89
C VAL A 62 13.99 6.40 13.57
N MET A 63 14.12 5.32 12.78
CA MET A 63 14.19 3.95 13.27
C MET A 63 15.46 3.65 14.09
N ASP A 64 16.52 4.45 13.96
CA ASP A 64 17.72 4.34 14.81
C ASP A 64 17.49 4.90 16.23
N ARG A 65 16.47 5.75 16.42
CA ARG A 65 16.20 6.46 17.67
C ARG A 65 15.02 5.88 18.45
N PHE A 66 14.05 5.29 17.74
CA PHE A 66 12.80 4.82 18.33
C PHE A 66 12.54 3.36 17.96
N ALA A 67 12.04 2.59 18.93
CA ALA A 67 11.55 1.24 18.64
C ALA A 67 10.31 1.31 17.74
N LEU A 68 10.06 0.28 16.92
CA LEU A 68 8.96 0.28 15.95
C LEU A 68 7.57 0.57 16.55
N PRO A 69 7.18 0.00 17.73
CA PRO A 69 5.89 0.33 18.33
C PRO A 69 5.81 1.79 18.80
N GLN A 70 6.93 2.36 19.24
CA GLN A 70 7.02 3.78 19.64
C GLN A 70 6.84 4.67 18.41
N LEU A 71 7.57 4.37 17.35
CA LEU A 71 7.52 5.11 16.09
C LEU A 71 6.09 5.12 15.52
N LEU A 72 5.41 3.96 15.55
CA LEU A 72 4.01 3.88 15.13
C LEU A 72 3.09 4.72 16.02
N ALA A 73 3.20 4.60 17.36
CA ALA A 73 2.37 5.36 18.29
C ALA A 73 2.58 6.88 18.18
N TYR A 74 3.84 7.33 18.06
CA TYR A 74 4.16 8.75 17.89
C TYR A 74 3.71 9.29 16.54
N SER A 75 3.87 8.51 15.46
CA SER A 75 3.36 8.89 14.15
C SER A 75 1.84 9.09 14.18
N GLN A 76 1.08 8.11 14.71
CA GLN A 76 -0.38 8.22 14.80
C GLN A 76 -0.82 9.39 15.70
N GLY A 77 -0.15 9.58 16.84
CA GLY A 77 -0.44 10.70 17.74
C GLY A 77 -0.19 12.05 17.10
N LEU A 78 0.94 12.23 16.40
CA LEU A 78 1.24 13.49 15.72
C LEU A 78 0.30 13.74 14.54
N LYS A 79 -0.08 12.70 13.77
CA LYS A 79 -1.13 12.81 12.74
C LYS A 79 -2.47 13.21 13.32
N THR A 80 -2.83 12.70 14.50
CA THR A 80 -4.05 13.09 15.22
C THR A 80 -4.02 14.56 15.60
N ILE A 81 -2.87 15.07 16.08
CA ILE A 81 -2.71 16.49 16.39
C ILE A 81 -2.83 17.35 15.13
N LEU A 82 -2.20 16.96 14.01
CA LEU A 82 -2.31 17.67 12.74
C LEU A 82 -3.74 17.69 12.21
N LEU A 83 -4.47 16.57 12.31
CA LEU A 83 -5.88 16.48 11.91
C LEU A 83 -6.81 17.28 12.83
N LEU A 84 -6.54 17.30 14.14
CA LEU A 84 -7.26 18.15 15.09
C LEU A 84 -7.04 19.63 14.78
N ALA A 85 -5.80 20.02 14.49
CA ALA A 85 -5.48 21.38 14.08
C ALA A 85 -6.20 21.74 12.78
N LEU A 86 -6.18 20.85 11.77
CA LEU A 86 -6.93 21.02 10.52
C LEU A 86 -8.45 21.17 10.78
N ALA A 87 -9.02 20.34 11.64
CA ALA A 87 -10.44 20.37 11.98
C ALA A 87 -10.86 21.67 12.65
N VAL A 88 -10.06 22.16 13.61
CA VAL A 88 -10.33 23.42 14.33
C VAL A 88 -10.13 24.64 13.41
N SER A 89 -9.14 24.60 12.51
CA SER A 89 -8.92 25.68 11.54
C SER A 89 -9.82 25.57 10.31
N TYR A 90 -10.72 24.58 10.23
CA TYR A 90 -11.43 24.24 8.99
C TYR A 90 -12.27 25.41 8.46
N GLN A 91 -12.97 26.11 9.35
CA GLN A 91 -13.82 27.25 8.99
C GLN A 91 -13.03 28.48 8.49
N GLN A 92 -11.71 28.48 8.71
CA GLN A 92 -10.80 29.55 8.25
C GLN A 92 -10.22 29.25 6.86
N ILE A 93 -10.54 28.08 6.28
CA ILE A 93 -10.10 27.70 4.94
C ILE A 93 -10.92 28.49 3.91
N THR A 94 -10.24 29.41 3.24
CA THR A 94 -10.74 30.21 2.13
C THR A 94 -9.86 29.97 0.91
N GLN A 95 -10.19 30.59 -0.22
CA GLN A 95 -9.36 30.52 -1.42
C GLN A 95 -7.93 31.06 -1.17
N GLU A 96 -7.77 32.06 -0.30
CA GLU A 96 -6.48 32.66 0.04
C GLU A 96 -5.64 31.78 0.97
N THR A 97 -6.29 31.07 1.90
CA THR A 97 -5.62 30.22 2.91
C THR A 97 -5.50 28.75 2.48
N ILE A 98 -5.98 28.41 1.28
CA ILE A 98 -6.02 27.03 0.77
C ILE A 98 -4.66 26.34 0.78
N LEU A 99 -3.56 27.10 0.62
CA LEU A 99 -2.21 26.58 0.66
C LEU A 99 -1.86 25.92 2.02
N MET A 100 -2.49 26.36 3.12
CA MET A 100 -2.32 25.77 4.43
C MET A 100 -2.79 24.30 4.47
N THR A 101 -3.80 23.93 3.67
CA THR A 101 -4.28 22.54 3.59
C THR A 101 -3.21 21.59 3.08
N PHE A 102 -2.37 22.04 2.14
CA PHE A 102 -1.24 21.26 1.62
C PHE A 102 -0.15 21.05 2.67
N LEU A 103 0.02 21.97 3.62
CA LEU A 103 0.95 21.79 4.74
C LEU A 103 0.49 20.66 5.66
N PHE A 104 -0.81 20.59 5.98
CA PHE A 104 -1.37 19.48 6.75
C PHE A 104 -1.23 18.15 6.02
N VAL A 105 -1.57 18.11 4.73
CA VAL A 105 -1.44 16.91 3.89
C VAL A 105 0.02 16.43 3.85
N THR A 106 0.96 17.35 3.63
CA THR A 106 2.40 17.06 3.61
C THR A 106 2.86 16.53 4.98
N GLY A 107 2.46 17.18 6.07
CA GLY A 107 2.82 16.77 7.42
C GLY A 107 2.31 15.36 7.75
N ILE A 108 1.04 15.07 7.48
CA ILE A 108 0.43 13.76 7.72
C ILE A 108 1.13 12.68 6.87
N ALA A 109 1.25 12.93 5.58
CA ALA A 109 1.82 11.98 4.62
C ALA A 109 3.32 11.71 4.85
N PHE A 110 4.08 12.69 5.34
CA PHE A 110 5.47 12.50 5.75
C PHE A 110 5.59 11.48 6.90
N LEU A 111 4.67 11.53 7.86
CA LEU A 111 4.62 10.60 9.00
C LEU A 111 4.22 9.19 8.58
N ASP A 112 3.48 9.03 7.48
CA ASP A 112 3.16 7.74 6.88
C ASP A 112 4.37 7.06 6.25
N GLY A 113 5.30 7.85 5.68
CA GLY A 113 6.49 7.34 5.02
C GLY A 113 7.38 6.46 5.91
N TRP A 114 7.36 6.66 7.23
CA TRP A 114 8.03 5.75 8.17
C TRP A 114 7.08 4.84 8.97
N ALA A 115 5.80 5.19 9.06
CA ALA A 115 4.83 4.36 9.77
C ALA A 115 4.52 3.07 8.99
N SER A 116 4.43 3.15 7.67
CA SER A 116 4.20 2.00 6.78
C SER A 116 5.27 0.91 6.95
N PRO A 117 6.57 1.18 6.75
CA PRO A 117 7.61 0.15 6.88
C PRO A 117 7.73 -0.36 8.32
N ALA A 118 7.46 0.47 9.33
CA ALA A 118 7.42 0.04 10.73
C ALA A 118 6.24 -0.92 11.01
N SER A 119 5.05 -0.63 10.48
CA SER A 119 3.85 -1.46 10.63
C SER A 119 4.06 -2.84 10.00
N HIS A 120 4.59 -2.90 8.77
CA HIS A 120 4.89 -4.16 8.09
C HIS A 120 5.98 -4.97 8.79
N ALA A 121 7.01 -4.32 9.34
CA ALA A 121 8.07 -4.99 10.08
C ALA A 121 7.65 -5.43 11.51
N LEU A 122 6.58 -4.87 12.06
CA LEU A 122 6.02 -5.31 13.34
C LEU A 122 5.31 -6.65 13.22
N ILE A 123 4.64 -6.95 12.11
CA ILE A 123 3.85 -8.19 11.92
C ILE A 123 4.61 -9.45 12.38
N PRO A 124 5.84 -9.74 11.92
CA PRO A 124 6.57 -10.93 12.37
C PRO A 124 6.96 -10.96 13.85
N ARG A 125 6.88 -9.82 14.55
CA ARG A 125 7.07 -9.74 16.01
C ARG A 125 5.79 -10.04 16.78
N LEU A 126 4.62 -9.87 16.14
CA LEU A 126 3.31 -10.00 16.78
C LEU A 126 2.71 -11.39 16.61
N VAL A 127 3.15 -12.15 15.60
CA VAL A 127 2.61 -13.48 15.29
C VAL A 127 3.72 -14.49 15.04
N GLU A 128 3.37 -15.76 15.15
CA GLU A 128 4.30 -16.85 14.84
C GLU A 128 4.50 -16.99 13.34
N ARG A 129 5.66 -17.54 12.94
CA ARG A 129 6.05 -17.68 11.53
C ARG A 129 5.00 -18.44 10.70
N GLU A 130 4.39 -19.46 11.30
CA GLU A 130 3.31 -20.25 10.69
C GLU A 130 2.04 -19.46 10.41
N HIS A 131 1.83 -18.33 11.09
CA HIS A 131 0.65 -17.47 10.91
C HIS A 131 0.92 -16.23 10.06
N LEU A 132 2.13 -16.03 9.52
CA LEU A 132 2.47 -14.82 8.75
C LEU A 132 1.62 -14.64 7.50
N VAL A 133 1.45 -15.70 6.69
CA VAL A 133 0.58 -15.62 5.50
C VAL A 133 -0.84 -15.25 5.91
N LYS A 134 -1.36 -15.87 6.97
CA LYS A 134 -2.71 -15.62 7.49
C LYS A 134 -2.86 -14.17 7.98
N SER A 135 -1.89 -13.65 8.73
CA SER A 135 -1.89 -12.29 9.25
C SER A 135 -1.75 -11.23 8.16
N ASN A 136 -0.84 -11.43 7.20
CA ASN A 136 -0.73 -10.57 6.03
C ASN A 136 -2.01 -10.64 5.18
N GLY A 137 -2.66 -11.81 5.11
CA GLY A 137 -3.96 -11.99 4.47
C GLY A 137 -5.06 -11.17 5.14
N TYR A 138 -5.19 -11.19 6.46
CA TYR A 138 -6.16 -10.34 7.18
C TYR A 138 -5.89 -8.86 6.96
N MET A 139 -4.63 -8.43 7.07
CA MET A 139 -4.25 -7.04 6.79
C MET A 139 -4.64 -6.64 5.36
N GLY A 140 -4.34 -7.51 4.39
CA GLY A 140 -4.72 -7.34 3.00
C GLY A 140 -6.23 -7.18 2.82
N VAL A 141 -7.02 -8.15 3.28
CA VAL A 141 -8.48 -8.11 3.15
C VAL A 141 -9.07 -6.82 3.72
N VAL A 142 -8.64 -6.43 4.93
CA VAL A 142 -9.18 -5.23 5.58
C VAL A 142 -8.77 -3.97 4.84
N THR A 143 -7.49 -3.81 4.48
CA THR A 143 -7.03 -2.65 3.71
C THR A 143 -7.75 -2.53 2.38
N GLN A 144 -7.91 -3.63 1.63
CA GLN A 144 -8.56 -3.57 0.31
C GLN A 144 -10.07 -3.33 0.41
N THR A 145 -10.71 -3.82 1.47
CA THR A 145 -12.12 -3.51 1.78
C THR A 145 -12.29 -2.02 2.07
N ILE A 146 -11.38 -1.44 2.86
CA ILE A 146 -11.36 0.01 3.12
C ILE A 146 -11.16 0.77 1.80
N GLN A 147 -10.18 0.42 0.97
CA GLN A 147 -9.93 1.13 -0.29
C GLN A 147 -11.11 1.07 -1.27
N LEU A 148 -11.80 -0.06 -1.34
CA LEU A 148 -13.01 -0.22 -2.15
C LEU A 148 -14.17 0.65 -1.65
N SER A 149 -14.38 0.70 -0.33
CA SER A 149 -15.60 1.28 0.25
C SER A 149 -15.44 2.73 0.69
N ALA A 150 -14.25 3.17 1.10
CA ALA A 150 -14.04 4.46 1.75
C ALA A 150 -14.29 5.65 0.82
N TRP A 151 -13.94 5.55 -0.47
CA TRP A 151 -14.18 6.64 -1.42
C TRP A 151 -15.68 6.91 -1.63
N PRO A 152 -16.51 5.90 -2.02
CA PRO A 152 -17.96 6.09 -2.09
C PRO A 152 -18.57 6.51 -0.75
N LEU A 153 -18.15 5.89 0.36
CA LEU A 153 -18.67 6.22 1.69
C LEU A 153 -18.34 7.66 2.07
N GLY A 154 -17.14 8.14 1.79
CA GLY A 154 -16.74 9.52 2.03
C GLY A 154 -17.61 10.51 1.24
N GLY A 155 -17.85 10.23 -0.05
CA GLY A 155 -18.75 11.05 -0.87
C GLY A 155 -20.19 11.07 -0.35
N ILE A 156 -20.75 9.91 0.04
CA ILE A 156 -22.08 9.80 0.63
C ILE A 156 -22.15 10.58 1.95
N LEU A 157 -21.15 10.43 2.83
CA LEU A 157 -21.09 11.13 4.10
C LEU A 157 -21.04 12.65 3.91
N ILE A 158 -20.29 13.15 2.93
CA ILE A 158 -20.29 14.59 2.58
C ILE A 158 -21.68 15.02 2.11
N ALA A 159 -22.31 14.25 1.22
CA ALA A 159 -23.61 14.60 0.64
C ALA A 159 -24.74 14.69 1.68
N ILE A 160 -24.73 13.84 2.71
CA ILE A 160 -25.74 13.86 3.79
C ILE A 160 -25.36 14.75 4.98
N SER A 161 -24.12 15.21 5.06
CA SER A 161 -23.62 16.06 6.15
C SER A 161 -22.82 17.23 5.60
N SER A 162 -21.50 17.21 5.73
CA SER A 162 -20.59 18.20 5.14
C SER A 162 -19.15 17.66 5.08
N ALA A 163 -18.31 18.32 4.29
CA ALA A 163 -16.88 18.04 4.27
C ALA A 163 -16.20 18.31 5.64
N GLU A 164 -16.66 19.31 6.40
CA GLU A 164 -16.19 19.60 7.76
C GLU A 164 -16.49 18.45 8.72
N THR A 165 -17.73 17.93 8.69
CA THR A 165 -18.15 16.78 9.50
C THR A 165 -17.28 15.56 9.21
N LEU A 166 -16.91 15.32 7.94
CA LEU A 166 -16.04 14.21 7.57
C LEU A 166 -14.60 14.36 8.12
N ILE A 167 -14.08 15.59 8.25
CA ILE A 167 -12.80 15.84 8.95
C ILE A 167 -12.91 15.49 10.43
N TRP A 168 -13.99 15.88 11.11
CA TRP A 168 -14.21 15.51 12.53
C TRP A 168 -14.37 14.01 12.74
N ILE A 169 -15.04 13.30 11.82
CA ILE A 169 -15.07 11.83 11.82
C ILE A 169 -13.66 11.28 11.70
N THR A 170 -12.85 11.85 10.80
CA THR A 170 -11.45 11.44 10.59
C THR A 170 -10.60 11.65 11.84
N VAL A 171 -10.78 12.75 12.57
CA VAL A 171 -10.17 12.97 13.89
C VAL A 171 -10.52 11.84 14.85
N GLY A 172 -11.80 11.46 14.94
CA GLY A 172 -12.24 10.34 15.78
C GLY A 172 -11.58 9.01 15.43
N LEU A 173 -11.46 8.71 14.14
CA LEU A 173 -10.74 7.53 13.64
C LEU A 173 -9.26 7.56 14.04
N TYR A 174 -8.61 8.72 13.93
CA TYR A 174 -7.20 8.89 14.28
C TYR A 174 -6.93 8.87 15.79
N ILE A 175 -7.85 9.36 16.62
CA ILE A 175 -7.82 9.16 18.07
C ILE A 175 -7.86 7.66 18.37
N ALA A 176 -8.79 6.91 17.76
CA ALA A 176 -8.86 5.46 17.94
C ALA A 176 -7.56 4.76 17.46
N ALA A 177 -7.02 5.14 16.30
CA ALA A 177 -5.77 4.62 15.79
C ALA A 177 -4.59 4.85 16.75
N THR A 178 -4.50 6.07 17.30
CA THR A 178 -3.50 6.45 18.31
C THR A 178 -3.64 5.64 19.59
N LEU A 179 -4.87 5.43 20.08
CA LEU A 179 -5.12 4.60 21.26
C LEU A 179 -4.67 3.16 21.04
N PHE A 180 -5.03 2.54 19.91
CA PHE A 180 -4.60 1.17 19.61
C PHE A 180 -3.09 1.04 19.42
N ALA A 181 -2.44 2.02 18.77
CA ALA A 181 -0.99 2.05 18.65
C ALA A 181 -0.30 2.23 20.01
N GLY A 182 -0.86 3.07 20.89
CA GLY A 182 -0.39 3.25 22.27
C GLY A 182 -0.55 1.98 23.13
N MET A 183 -1.67 1.26 22.99
CA MET A 183 -1.88 -0.03 23.65
C MET A 183 -0.86 -1.08 23.17
N LEU A 184 -0.63 -1.14 21.86
CA LEU A 184 0.39 -2.02 21.27
C LEU A 184 1.79 -1.70 21.81
N PHE A 185 2.14 -0.41 21.87
CA PHE A 185 3.41 0.03 22.42
C PHE A 185 3.58 -0.38 23.89
N ARG A 186 2.57 -0.13 24.74
CA ARG A 186 2.62 -0.51 26.16
C ARG A 186 2.81 -2.02 26.32
N LEU A 187 2.04 -2.82 25.58
CA LEU A 187 2.09 -4.27 25.65
C LEU A 187 3.46 -4.84 25.27
N LEU A 188 4.09 -4.29 24.23
CA LEU A 188 5.40 -4.75 23.76
C LEU A 188 6.56 -4.23 24.62
N ARG A 189 6.44 -3.02 25.20
CA ARG A 189 7.43 -2.48 26.14
C ARG A 189 7.56 -3.35 27.39
N ILE A 190 6.45 -3.87 27.91
CA ILE A 190 6.44 -4.82 29.04
C ILE A 190 7.15 -6.13 28.68
N SER A 191 7.30 -6.43 27.38
CA SER A 191 7.88 -7.68 26.87
C SER A 191 9.36 -7.56 26.45
N THR A 192 9.99 -6.37 26.51
CA THR A 192 11.37 -6.17 26.00
C THR A 192 12.24 -5.33 26.95
N GLU A 193 13.06 -5.99 27.78
CA GLU A 193 14.23 -5.40 28.45
C GLU A 193 15.52 -5.50 27.60
N GLU A 194 15.54 -6.25 26.50
CA GLU A 194 16.72 -6.37 25.63
C GLU A 194 16.41 -5.97 24.19
N SER A 195 16.55 -4.68 23.86
CA SER A 195 16.66 -4.29 22.46
C SER A 195 18.14 -4.40 22.04
N ASN A 196 18.44 -5.37 21.17
CA ASN A 196 19.71 -5.38 20.43
C ASN A 196 19.93 -3.99 19.81
N PRO A 197 21.16 -3.46 19.81
CA PRO A 197 21.44 -2.13 19.29
C PRO A 197 20.97 -2.05 17.83
N ALA A 198 20.08 -1.11 17.54
CA ALA A 198 19.66 -0.81 16.18
C ALA A 198 20.92 -0.60 15.33
N GLU A 199 21.00 -1.29 14.18
CA GLU A 199 22.16 -1.20 13.30
C GLU A 199 22.26 0.23 12.78
N LYS A 200 23.13 1.06 13.37
CA LYS A 200 23.20 2.52 13.13
C LYS A 200 23.56 2.93 11.69
N ASP A 201 23.78 1.96 10.81
CA ASP A 201 24.01 2.23 9.40
C ASP A 201 22.70 2.61 8.70
N ARG A 202 22.62 3.88 8.27
CA ARG A 202 21.46 4.43 7.55
C ARG A 202 21.28 3.79 6.18
N ARG A 203 22.35 3.23 5.61
CA ARG A 203 22.33 2.53 4.32
C ARG A 203 22.15 1.03 4.49
N ALA A 204 21.88 0.53 5.71
CA ALA A 204 21.74 -0.91 5.97
C ALA A 204 20.68 -1.58 5.09
N GLY A 205 19.52 -0.93 4.86
CA GLY A 205 18.47 -1.44 3.97
C GLY A 205 18.97 -1.61 2.53
N TRP A 206 19.55 -0.55 1.96
CA TRP A 206 20.15 -0.56 0.62
C TRP A 206 21.28 -1.58 0.49
N LYS A 207 22.19 -1.64 1.48
CA LYS A 207 23.27 -2.63 1.50
C LYS A 207 22.73 -4.06 1.60
N ALA A 208 21.67 -4.29 2.38
CA ALA A 208 21.03 -5.59 2.49
C ALA A 208 20.41 -6.02 1.15
N ILE A 209 19.71 -5.12 0.46
CA ILE A 209 19.16 -5.36 -0.88
C ILE A 209 20.29 -5.69 -1.87
N LEU A 210 21.36 -4.91 -1.88
CA LEU A 210 22.48 -5.11 -2.79
C LEU A 210 23.29 -6.38 -2.49
N ARG A 211 23.42 -6.79 -1.22
CA ARG A 211 24.21 -7.97 -0.82
C ARG A 211 23.43 -9.29 -0.89
N SER A 212 22.11 -9.26 -0.73
CA SER A 212 21.27 -10.46 -0.74
C SER A 212 20.70 -10.70 -2.14
N PRO A 213 21.04 -11.80 -2.83
CA PRO A 213 20.47 -12.13 -4.12
C PRO A 213 18.94 -12.22 -4.09
N PHE A 214 18.37 -12.77 -3.00
CA PHE A 214 16.94 -12.83 -2.77
C PHE A 214 16.31 -11.43 -2.73
N LEU A 215 16.83 -10.53 -1.89
CA LEU A 215 16.27 -9.18 -1.80
C LEU A 215 16.44 -8.40 -3.09
N ARG A 216 17.57 -8.56 -3.79
CA ARG A 216 17.77 -7.92 -5.09
C ARG A 216 16.69 -8.34 -6.10
N VAL A 217 16.42 -9.64 -6.21
CA VAL A 217 15.38 -10.15 -7.12
C VAL A 217 14.01 -9.62 -6.71
N VAL A 218 13.65 -9.73 -5.42
CA VAL A 218 12.35 -9.26 -4.91
C VAL A 218 12.15 -7.77 -5.13
N THR A 219 13.14 -6.94 -4.81
CA THR A 219 13.05 -5.48 -5.00
C THR A 219 12.97 -5.10 -6.49
N LEU A 220 13.72 -5.76 -7.38
CA LEU A 220 13.62 -5.49 -8.83
C LEU A 220 12.25 -5.88 -9.40
N VAL A 221 11.73 -7.03 -8.98
CA VAL A 221 10.38 -7.51 -9.33
C VAL A 221 9.32 -6.52 -8.86
N GLU A 222 9.38 -6.10 -7.60
CA GLU A 222 8.46 -5.12 -7.03
C GLU A 222 8.51 -3.78 -7.78
N LEU A 223 9.71 -3.29 -8.12
CA LEU A 223 9.86 -2.07 -8.90
C LEU A 223 9.24 -2.20 -10.29
N ILE A 224 9.50 -3.29 -11.01
CA ILE A 224 8.89 -3.50 -12.34
C ILE A 224 7.37 -3.56 -12.22
N GLU A 225 6.85 -4.26 -11.21
CA GLU A 225 5.41 -4.46 -11.02
C GLU A 225 4.67 -3.20 -10.60
N VAL A 226 5.23 -2.39 -9.70
CA VAL A 226 4.65 -1.10 -9.31
C VAL A 226 4.55 -0.19 -10.52
N ASN A 227 5.59 -0.15 -11.36
CA ASN A 227 5.62 0.72 -12.54
C ASN A 227 4.74 0.19 -13.69
N ALA A 228 4.74 -1.12 -13.95
CA ALA A 228 3.83 -1.73 -14.93
C ALA A 228 2.37 -1.66 -14.46
N GLY A 229 2.11 -1.72 -13.15
CA GLY A 229 0.79 -1.62 -12.53
C GLY A 229 0.10 -0.28 -12.71
N VAL A 230 0.82 0.77 -13.15
CA VAL A 230 0.28 2.10 -13.45
C VAL A 230 -0.90 2.03 -14.42
N VAL A 231 -0.96 1.06 -15.33
CA VAL A 231 -2.09 0.91 -16.28
C VAL A 231 -3.43 0.64 -15.58
N TRP A 232 -3.39 0.14 -14.35
CA TRP A 232 -4.58 -0.14 -13.54
C TRP A 232 -5.04 1.06 -12.69
N ILE A 233 -4.41 2.23 -12.82
CA ILE A 233 -4.93 3.44 -12.18
C ILE A 233 -6.25 3.85 -12.81
N ALA A 234 -7.08 4.51 -12.01
CA ALA A 234 -8.43 4.88 -12.41
C ALA A 234 -8.48 5.70 -13.71
N ALA A 235 -7.53 6.62 -13.93
CA ALA A 235 -7.48 7.44 -15.14
C ALA A 235 -7.23 6.63 -16.42
N ILE A 236 -6.25 5.70 -16.42
CA ILE A 236 -5.93 4.90 -17.62
C ILE A 236 -7.04 3.88 -17.89
N VAL A 237 -7.61 3.28 -16.84
CA VAL A 237 -8.77 2.39 -16.97
C VAL A 237 -9.98 3.14 -17.54
N TYR A 238 -10.18 4.41 -17.18
CA TYR A 238 -11.25 5.24 -17.76
C TYR A 238 -11.08 5.40 -19.26
N VAL A 239 -9.87 5.76 -19.72
CA VAL A 239 -9.56 5.89 -21.16
C VAL A 239 -9.79 4.55 -21.87
N TYR A 240 -9.38 3.43 -21.26
CA TYR A 240 -9.65 2.09 -21.80
C TYR A 240 -11.16 1.80 -21.96
N VAL A 241 -11.99 2.16 -20.98
CA VAL A 241 -13.44 1.99 -21.08
C VAL A 241 -14.03 2.83 -22.21
N ALA A 242 -13.61 4.09 -22.30
CA ALA A 242 -14.14 5.05 -23.26
C ALA A 242 -13.72 4.71 -24.71
N GLU A 243 -12.44 4.43 -24.93
CA GLU A 243 -11.88 4.30 -26.28
C GLU A 243 -11.88 2.86 -26.80
N VAL A 244 -11.64 1.88 -25.92
CA VAL A 244 -11.44 0.47 -26.32
C VAL A 244 -12.70 -0.36 -26.14
N LEU A 245 -13.30 -0.31 -24.94
CA LEU A 245 -14.55 -1.03 -24.70
C LEU A 245 -15.76 -0.32 -25.32
N GLN A 246 -15.64 0.99 -25.55
CA GLN A 246 -16.72 1.86 -26.02
C GLN A 246 -18.00 1.65 -25.21
N ALA A 247 -17.83 1.47 -23.89
CA ALA A 247 -18.89 1.16 -22.96
C ALA A 247 -19.21 2.39 -22.10
N GLY A 248 -20.44 2.45 -21.57
CA GLY A 248 -20.86 3.58 -20.74
C GLY A 248 -20.00 3.76 -19.49
N GLU A 249 -19.95 4.99 -18.97
CA GLU A 249 -19.18 5.39 -17.79
C GLU A 249 -19.32 4.43 -16.57
N PRO A 250 -20.48 3.83 -16.25
CA PRO A 250 -20.60 2.88 -15.14
C PRO A 250 -19.63 1.69 -15.22
N TRP A 251 -19.19 1.29 -16.42
CA TRP A 251 -18.23 0.20 -16.60
C TRP A 251 -16.85 0.49 -16.02
N TRP A 252 -16.43 1.76 -15.97
CA TRP A 252 -15.22 2.17 -15.27
C TRP A 252 -15.32 1.85 -13.77
N GLY A 253 -16.47 2.14 -13.16
CA GLY A 253 -16.77 1.75 -11.78
C GLY A 253 -16.73 0.24 -11.60
N TYR A 254 -17.42 -0.51 -12.47
CA TYR A 254 -17.47 -1.98 -12.39
C TYR A 254 -16.10 -2.64 -12.51
N ILE A 255 -15.23 -2.16 -13.40
CA ILE A 255 -13.86 -2.70 -13.55
C ILE A 255 -13.02 -2.43 -12.31
N ASN A 256 -13.07 -1.22 -11.75
CA ASN A 256 -12.34 -0.90 -10.51
C ASN A 256 -12.88 -1.72 -9.32
N SER A 257 -14.20 -1.83 -9.15
CA SER A 257 -14.79 -2.67 -8.10
C SER A 257 -14.44 -4.15 -8.27
N SER A 258 -14.38 -4.64 -9.51
CA SER A 258 -13.96 -6.01 -9.84
C SER A 258 -12.50 -6.27 -9.45
N TYR A 259 -11.62 -5.30 -9.68
CA TYR A 259 -10.21 -5.39 -9.26
C TYR A 259 -10.10 -5.55 -7.75
N PHE A 260 -10.78 -4.71 -6.97
CA PHE A 260 -10.81 -4.82 -5.51
C PHE A 260 -11.50 -6.09 -5.01
N ALA A 261 -12.57 -6.55 -5.66
CA ALA A 261 -13.20 -7.83 -5.35
C ALA A 261 -12.21 -8.99 -5.54
N GLY A 262 -11.42 -8.95 -6.61
CA GLY A 262 -10.29 -9.85 -6.84
C GLY A 262 -9.27 -9.80 -5.70
N LEU A 263 -8.81 -8.60 -5.34
CA LEU A 263 -7.84 -8.41 -4.24
C LEU A 263 -8.38 -9.00 -2.92
N ILE A 264 -9.63 -8.71 -2.55
CA ILE A 264 -10.27 -9.23 -1.34
C ILE A 264 -10.37 -10.76 -1.40
N ALA A 265 -10.82 -11.32 -2.52
CA ALA A 265 -10.90 -12.77 -2.71
C ALA A 265 -9.52 -13.43 -2.60
N GLY A 266 -8.47 -12.83 -3.18
CA GLY A 266 -7.09 -13.31 -3.07
C GLY A 266 -6.61 -13.34 -1.62
N GLY A 267 -6.93 -12.31 -0.84
CA GLY A 267 -6.64 -12.27 0.59
C GLY A 267 -7.40 -13.32 1.42
N LEU A 268 -8.69 -13.50 1.15
CA LEU A 268 -9.52 -14.52 1.82
C LEU A 268 -9.04 -15.94 1.50
N ILE A 269 -8.70 -16.22 0.24
CA ILE A 269 -8.10 -17.49 -0.16
C ILE A 269 -6.74 -17.67 0.53
N ALA A 270 -5.90 -16.63 0.58
CA ALA A 270 -4.62 -16.71 1.28
C ALA A 270 -4.76 -17.08 2.78
N ILE A 271 -5.77 -16.53 3.45
CA ILE A 271 -6.12 -16.89 4.84
C ILE A 271 -6.54 -18.36 4.94
N ARG A 272 -7.31 -18.85 3.95
CA ARG A 272 -7.89 -20.20 3.97
C ARG A 272 -6.90 -21.30 3.65
N VAL A 273 -5.89 -21.01 2.81
CA VAL A 273 -4.86 -21.95 2.35
C VAL A 273 -3.45 -21.54 2.79
N ASP A 274 -3.33 -20.85 3.92
CA ASP A 274 -2.10 -20.26 4.44
C ASP A 274 -0.93 -21.27 4.53
N GLN A 275 -1.19 -22.47 5.05
CA GLN A 275 -0.18 -23.53 5.13
C GLN A 275 0.31 -23.99 3.75
N LEU A 276 -0.58 -24.08 2.77
CA LEU A 276 -0.22 -24.48 1.40
C LEU A 276 0.64 -23.40 0.75
N LEU A 277 0.28 -22.12 0.93
CA LEU A 277 1.04 -20.99 0.42
C LEU A 277 2.42 -20.90 1.05
N GLN A 278 2.57 -21.16 2.34
CA GLN A 278 3.89 -21.21 2.98
C GLN A 278 4.76 -22.34 2.39
N ARG A 279 4.19 -23.55 2.23
CA ARG A 279 4.90 -24.71 1.68
C ARG A 279 5.27 -24.53 0.20
N ARG A 280 4.42 -23.84 -0.57
CA ARG A 280 4.57 -23.64 -2.02
C ARG A 280 4.78 -22.18 -2.40
N ALA A 281 5.42 -21.40 -1.53
CA ALA A 281 5.54 -19.95 -1.68
C ALA A 281 6.20 -19.56 -3.01
N LYS A 282 7.29 -20.24 -3.36
CA LYS A 282 7.99 -20.08 -4.65
C LYS A 282 7.07 -20.33 -5.85
N GLN A 283 6.38 -21.47 -5.88
CA GLN A 283 5.48 -21.78 -7.00
C GLN A 283 4.32 -20.80 -7.07
N CYS A 284 3.74 -20.43 -5.93
CA CYS A 284 2.67 -19.44 -5.86
C CYS A 284 3.10 -18.10 -6.50
N VAL A 285 4.24 -17.54 -6.06
CA VAL A 285 4.74 -16.26 -6.55
C VAL A 285 5.01 -16.29 -8.06
N ILE A 286 5.62 -17.36 -8.57
CA ILE A 286 5.91 -17.50 -10.00
C ILE A 286 4.62 -17.63 -10.82
N ILE A 287 3.72 -18.55 -10.44
CA ILE A 287 2.47 -18.80 -11.19
C ILE A 287 1.61 -17.53 -11.21
N THR A 288 1.44 -16.88 -10.06
CA THR A 288 0.65 -15.64 -9.97
C THR A 288 1.27 -14.49 -10.76
N ALA A 289 2.60 -14.40 -10.85
CA ALA A 289 3.27 -13.40 -11.69
C ALA A 289 3.00 -13.62 -13.19
N TYR A 290 3.10 -14.86 -13.69
CA TYR A 290 2.74 -15.17 -15.07
C TYR A 290 1.27 -14.92 -15.36
N THR A 291 0.38 -15.31 -14.45
CA THR A 291 -1.06 -15.06 -14.61
C THR A 291 -1.36 -13.56 -14.63
N ALA A 292 -0.70 -12.76 -13.79
CA ALA A 292 -0.87 -11.30 -13.79
C ALA A 292 -0.41 -10.68 -15.13
N ALA A 293 0.73 -11.13 -15.65
CA ALA A 293 1.25 -10.69 -16.95
C ALA A 293 0.28 -11.04 -18.08
N LEU A 294 -0.13 -12.31 -18.16
CA LEU A 294 -1.06 -12.78 -19.19
C LEU A 294 -2.42 -12.08 -19.10
N ALA A 295 -2.98 -11.95 -17.89
CA ALA A 295 -4.24 -11.24 -17.68
C ALA A 295 -4.16 -9.78 -18.17
N THR A 296 -3.05 -9.09 -17.92
CA THR A 296 -2.84 -7.70 -18.36
C THR A 296 -2.68 -7.59 -19.88
N ILE A 297 -1.93 -8.51 -20.51
CA ILE A 297 -1.79 -8.55 -21.98
C ILE A 297 -3.16 -8.80 -22.62
N VAL A 298 -3.87 -9.84 -22.17
CA VAL A 298 -5.19 -10.18 -22.70
C VAL A 298 -6.17 -9.04 -22.48
N PHE A 299 -6.12 -8.37 -21.31
CA PHE A 299 -6.95 -7.19 -21.04
C PHE A 299 -6.73 -6.11 -22.10
N GLY A 300 -5.49 -5.79 -22.48
CA GLY A 300 -5.22 -4.80 -23.55
C GLY A 300 -5.69 -5.21 -24.96
N LEU A 301 -5.85 -6.51 -25.22
CA LEU A 301 -6.22 -7.05 -26.53
C LEU A 301 -7.73 -7.16 -26.74
N ILE A 302 -8.51 -7.33 -25.67
CA ILE A 302 -9.94 -7.54 -25.77
C ILE A 302 -10.69 -6.22 -25.98
N SER A 303 -11.97 -6.32 -26.36
CA SER A 303 -12.91 -5.18 -26.39
C SER A 303 -14.24 -5.53 -25.71
N ASN A 304 -14.36 -6.76 -25.17
CA ASN A 304 -15.58 -7.23 -24.54
C ASN A 304 -15.59 -6.80 -23.05
N PRO A 305 -16.55 -5.97 -22.62
CA PRO A 305 -16.53 -5.40 -21.29
C PRO A 305 -16.78 -6.43 -20.17
N TYR A 306 -17.53 -7.51 -20.43
CA TYR A 306 -17.71 -8.61 -19.47
C TYR A 306 -16.42 -9.41 -19.25
N LEU A 307 -15.67 -9.66 -20.32
CA LEU A 307 -14.37 -10.32 -20.21
C LEU A 307 -13.35 -9.42 -19.50
N ALA A 308 -13.43 -8.11 -19.68
CA ALA A 308 -12.62 -7.13 -18.95
C ALA A 308 -12.87 -7.18 -17.44
N LEU A 309 -14.12 -7.34 -16.99
CA LEU A 309 -14.44 -7.56 -15.58
C LEU A 309 -13.79 -8.83 -15.04
N LEU A 310 -13.92 -9.95 -15.75
CA LEU A 310 -13.33 -11.22 -15.32
C LEU A 310 -11.80 -11.12 -15.19
N LEU A 311 -11.14 -10.50 -16.17
CA LEU A 311 -9.69 -10.27 -16.14
C LEU A 311 -9.27 -9.31 -15.04
N SER A 312 -10.10 -8.29 -14.74
CA SER A 312 -9.87 -7.38 -13.61
C SER A 312 -9.94 -8.10 -12.27
N VAL A 313 -10.96 -8.96 -12.05
CA VAL A 313 -11.04 -9.83 -10.87
C VAL A 313 -9.83 -10.75 -10.79
N LEU A 314 -9.48 -11.42 -11.89
CA LEU A 314 -8.35 -12.35 -11.94
C LEU A 314 -7.03 -11.64 -11.61
N PHE A 315 -6.79 -10.46 -12.20
CA PHE A 315 -5.60 -9.66 -11.96
C PHE A 315 -5.50 -9.22 -10.49
N GLY A 316 -6.59 -8.71 -9.91
CA GLY A 316 -6.65 -8.39 -8.48
C GLY A 316 -6.37 -9.62 -7.60
N PHE A 317 -7.00 -10.74 -7.91
CA PHE A 317 -6.84 -12.00 -7.16
C PHE A 317 -5.39 -12.46 -7.11
N VAL A 318 -4.73 -12.58 -8.26
CA VAL A 318 -3.34 -13.07 -8.31
C VAL A 318 -2.36 -12.05 -7.74
N THR A 319 -2.64 -10.74 -7.89
CA THR A 319 -1.81 -9.68 -7.32
C THR A 319 -1.80 -9.72 -5.80
N GLN A 320 -2.98 -9.86 -5.16
CA GLN A 320 -3.04 -9.96 -3.71
C GLN A 320 -2.38 -11.25 -3.19
N LEU A 321 -2.65 -12.39 -3.84
CA LEU A 321 -2.10 -13.68 -3.43
C LEU A 321 -0.57 -13.68 -3.49
N LYS A 322 -0.01 -13.12 -4.58
CA LYS A 322 1.43 -12.91 -4.74
C LYS A 322 1.98 -11.97 -3.68
N GLY A 323 1.37 -10.80 -3.49
CA GLY A 323 1.84 -9.79 -2.55
C GLY A 323 1.93 -10.32 -1.12
N ILE A 324 0.90 -11.04 -0.65
CA ILE A 324 0.91 -11.68 0.67
C ILE A 324 2.05 -12.70 0.79
N THR A 325 2.23 -13.53 -0.24
CA THR A 325 3.24 -14.59 -0.25
C THR A 325 4.65 -14.00 -0.26
N LEU A 326 4.89 -13.00 -1.12
CA LEU A 326 6.18 -12.33 -1.27
C LEU A 326 6.56 -11.54 -0.02
N ASN A 327 5.63 -10.79 0.57
CA ASN A 327 5.84 -10.10 1.85
C ASN A 327 6.18 -11.09 2.96
N THR A 328 5.51 -12.25 3.00
CA THR A 328 5.83 -13.30 3.98
C THR A 328 7.22 -13.89 3.75
N LEU A 329 7.65 -14.08 2.49
CA LEU A 329 9.01 -14.50 2.16
C LEU A 329 10.05 -13.47 2.64
N VAL A 330 9.79 -12.18 2.46
CA VAL A 330 10.66 -11.11 2.97
C VAL A 330 10.73 -11.13 4.50
N GLN A 331 9.57 -11.21 5.18
CA GLN A 331 9.48 -11.27 6.64
C GLN A 331 10.18 -12.50 7.24
N THR A 332 10.27 -13.61 6.50
CA THR A 332 10.88 -14.86 6.98
C THR A 332 12.37 -14.98 6.66
N ASN A 333 12.84 -14.39 5.55
CA ASN A 333 14.23 -14.51 5.09
C ASN A 333 15.13 -13.33 5.52
N VAL A 334 14.56 -12.22 5.96
CA VAL A 334 15.31 -11.04 6.43
C VAL A 334 15.42 -11.04 7.95
N LYS A 335 16.60 -10.65 8.47
CA LYS A 335 16.80 -10.47 9.91
C LYS A 335 15.85 -9.40 10.45
N GLU A 336 15.22 -9.68 11.58
CA GLU A 336 14.15 -8.87 12.17
C GLU A 336 14.53 -7.40 12.43
N HIS A 337 15.81 -7.13 12.72
CA HIS A 337 16.31 -5.77 12.97
C HIS A 337 16.59 -4.99 11.67
N LEU A 338 16.80 -5.67 10.54
CA LEU A 338 17.02 -5.05 9.22
C LEU A 338 15.72 -4.82 8.45
N LEU A 339 14.70 -5.62 8.74
CA LEU A 339 13.42 -5.63 8.02
C LEU A 339 12.77 -4.25 7.83
N PRO A 340 12.68 -3.36 8.86
CA PRO A 340 12.11 -2.03 8.69
C PRO A 340 12.88 -1.15 7.68
N LYS A 341 14.21 -1.27 7.68
CA LYS A 341 15.09 -0.50 6.78
C LYS A 341 15.04 -1.02 5.36
N VAL A 342 14.84 -2.34 5.17
CA VAL A 342 14.62 -2.95 3.86
C VAL A 342 13.31 -2.45 3.28
N TYR A 343 12.20 -2.48 4.04
CA TYR A 343 10.93 -1.93 3.57
C TYR A 343 11.01 -0.44 3.26
N ALA A 344 11.64 0.36 4.12
CA ALA A 344 11.82 1.79 3.84
C ALA A 344 12.60 2.05 2.54
N ALA A 345 13.62 1.25 2.25
CA ALA A 345 14.38 1.36 1.00
C ALA A 345 13.54 0.94 -0.23
N GLN A 346 12.77 -0.14 -0.12
CA GLN A 346 11.85 -0.58 -1.17
C GLN A 346 10.78 0.47 -1.45
N GLU A 347 10.11 0.98 -0.41
CA GLU A 347 9.08 2.01 -0.55
C GLU A 347 9.63 3.31 -1.16
N ALA A 348 10.81 3.77 -0.72
CA ALA A 348 11.44 4.95 -1.31
C ALA A 348 11.73 4.77 -2.82
N ALA A 349 12.20 3.58 -3.22
CA ALA A 349 12.44 3.27 -4.63
C ALA A 349 11.11 3.19 -5.42
N SER A 350 10.08 2.61 -4.84
CA SER A 350 8.75 2.48 -5.46
C SER A 350 8.07 3.85 -5.63
N PHE A 351 8.02 4.70 -4.59
CA PHE A 351 7.37 6.01 -4.69
C PHE A 351 8.02 6.93 -5.72
N SER A 352 9.36 6.96 -5.78
CA SER A 352 10.08 7.80 -6.74
C SER A 352 9.85 7.39 -8.19
N THR A 353 9.89 6.08 -8.47
CA THR A 353 9.69 5.58 -9.83
C THR A 353 8.23 5.64 -10.26
N TYR A 354 7.29 5.31 -9.37
CA TYR A 354 5.85 5.29 -9.67
C TYR A 354 5.32 6.66 -10.10
N ALA A 355 5.75 7.75 -9.46
CA ALA A 355 5.34 9.11 -9.81
C ALA A 355 5.76 9.47 -11.25
N VAL A 356 7.02 9.16 -11.61
CA VAL A 356 7.55 9.41 -12.96
C VAL A 356 6.84 8.54 -13.99
N THR A 357 6.67 7.24 -13.72
CA THR A 357 6.02 6.32 -14.65
C THR A 357 4.55 6.64 -14.85
N THR A 358 3.85 7.17 -13.85
CA THR A 358 2.44 7.61 -14.00
C THR A 358 2.31 8.71 -15.06
N LEU A 359 3.19 9.71 -15.02
CA LEU A 359 3.20 10.79 -16.02
C LEU A 359 3.58 10.26 -17.41
N LEU A 360 4.61 9.41 -17.49
CA LEU A 360 5.05 8.81 -18.75
C LEU A 360 3.98 7.89 -19.36
N ALA A 361 3.25 7.15 -18.54
CA ALA A 361 2.17 6.28 -18.99
C ALA A 361 1.02 7.10 -19.57
N GLY A 362 0.64 8.22 -18.95
CA GLY A 362 -0.36 9.14 -19.51
C GLY A 362 0.06 9.67 -20.89
N LEU A 363 1.29 10.16 -21.02
CA LEU A 363 1.84 10.60 -22.30
C LEU A 363 1.86 9.47 -23.35
N LEU A 364 2.20 8.25 -22.93
CA LEU A 364 2.22 7.10 -23.83
C LEU A 364 0.81 6.67 -24.26
N VAL A 365 -0.20 6.83 -23.39
CA VAL A 365 -1.60 6.63 -23.75
C VAL A 365 -2.00 7.62 -24.84
N ASP A 366 -1.66 8.90 -24.71
CA ASP A 366 -2.00 9.92 -25.70
C ASP A 366 -1.31 9.70 -27.05
N LEU A 367 -0.05 9.22 -27.04
CA LEU A 367 0.76 9.05 -28.25
C LEU A 367 0.55 7.71 -28.96
N ALA A 368 0.35 6.63 -28.21
CA ALA A 368 0.34 5.25 -28.73
C ALA A 368 -1.00 4.53 -28.51
N GLY A 369 -1.93 5.13 -27.77
CA GLY A 369 -3.21 4.54 -27.42
C GLY A 369 -3.12 3.56 -26.26
N VAL A 370 -4.20 3.51 -25.47
CA VAL A 370 -4.26 2.75 -24.22
C VAL A 370 -4.02 1.24 -24.37
N ARG A 371 -4.36 0.63 -25.51
CA ARG A 371 -4.07 -0.79 -25.78
C ARG A 371 -2.58 -1.10 -25.76
N ILE A 372 -1.77 -0.27 -26.43
CA ILE A 372 -0.32 -0.47 -26.52
C ILE A 372 0.30 -0.34 -25.13
N VAL A 373 -0.21 0.58 -24.31
CA VAL A 373 0.26 0.76 -22.93
C VAL A 373 -0.04 -0.47 -22.06
N PHE A 374 -1.26 -1.02 -22.12
CA PHE A 374 -1.60 -2.27 -21.41
C PHE A 374 -0.74 -3.46 -21.86
N ILE A 375 -0.53 -3.62 -23.18
CA ILE A 375 0.31 -4.70 -23.71
C ILE A 375 1.76 -4.53 -23.24
N THR A 376 2.29 -3.30 -23.29
CA THR A 376 3.66 -2.98 -22.82
C THR A 376 3.81 -3.29 -21.33
N ALA A 377 2.84 -2.87 -20.50
CA ALA A 377 2.81 -3.21 -19.08
C ALA A 377 2.76 -4.74 -18.87
N GLY A 378 1.94 -5.45 -19.63
CA GLY A 378 1.88 -6.91 -19.60
C GLY A 378 3.21 -7.59 -19.96
N VAL A 379 3.94 -7.06 -20.94
CA VAL A 379 5.30 -7.53 -21.30
C VAL A 379 6.31 -7.23 -20.19
N LEU A 380 6.24 -6.06 -19.55
CA LEU A 380 7.08 -5.74 -18.38
C LEU A 380 6.80 -6.70 -17.22
N LEU A 381 5.52 -7.00 -16.94
CA LEU A 381 5.12 -8.00 -15.95
C LEU A 381 5.60 -9.40 -16.32
N LEU A 382 5.63 -9.75 -17.62
CA LEU A 382 6.20 -11.02 -18.07
C LEU A 382 7.71 -11.06 -17.82
N GLY A 383 8.41 -9.95 -18.04
CA GLY A 383 9.82 -9.78 -17.66
C GLY A 383 10.04 -9.98 -16.16
N SER A 384 9.18 -9.40 -15.31
CA SER A 384 9.17 -9.62 -13.86
C SER A 384 8.99 -11.12 -13.51
N ALA A 385 8.02 -11.79 -14.14
CA ALA A 385 7.78 -13.22 -13.93
C ALA A 385 8.99 -14.07 -14.36
N LEU A 386 9.66 -13.71 -15.46
CA LEU A 386 10.89 -14.36 -15.91
C LEU A 386 12.02 -14.16 -14.89
N LEU A 387 12.21 -12.94 -14.37
CA LEU A 387 13.20 -12.67 -13.32
C LEU A 387 12.95 -13.52 -12.06
N LEU A 388 11.69 -13.70 -11.65
CA LEU A 388 11.33 -14.61 -10.56
C LEU A 388 11.70 -16.07 -10.87
N THR A 389 11.49 -16.54 -12.10
CA THR A 389 11.89 -17.91 -12.48
C THR A 389 13.40 -18.11 -12.54
N LEU A 390 14.15 -17.12 -13.03
CA LEU A 390 15.61 -17.18 -13.07
C LEU A 390 16.19 -17.09 -11.64
N GLY A 391 15.58 -16.25 -10.80
CA GLY A 391 15.93 -16.09 -9.39
C GLY A 391 15.33 -17.14 -8.46
N GLN A 392 14.62 -18.16 -8.97
CA GLN A 392 13.78 -19.04 -8.15
C GLN A 392 14.53 -19.78 -7.03
N LYS A 393 15.82 -20.09 -7.23
CA LYS A 393 16.67 -20.73 -6.22
C LYS A 393 16.87 -19.86 -4.98
N THR A 394 16.70 -18.55 -5.11
CA THR A 394 16.80 -17.60 -4.00
C THR A 394 15.50 -17.48 -3.20
N LEU A 395 14.38 -17.93 -3.77
CA LEU A 395 13.04 -17.88 -3.16
C LEU A 395 12.75 -19.07 -2.24
N ASP A 396 13.65 -20.04 -2.16
CA ASP A 396 13.50 -21.17 -1.27
C ASP A 396 13.55 -20.68 0.18
N VAL A 397 12.50 -20.99 0.95
CA VAL A 397 12.47 -20.71 2.38
C VAL A 397 13.63 -21.48 3.00
N LYS A 398 14.65 -20.76 3.49
CA LYS A 398 15.70 -21.41 4.27
C LYS A 398 15.02 -22.10 5.44
N ALA A 399 15.10 -23.43 5.48
CA ALA A 399 14.70 -24.22 6.63
C ALA A 399 15.58 -23.82 7.81
N GLY A 400 15.17 -22.76 8.51
CA GLY A 400 15.82 -22.30 9.73
C GLY A 400 15.38 -23.21 10.86
N VAL A 401 16.17 -24.26 11.09
CA VAL A 401 16.28 -25.05 12.32
C VAL A 401 14.96 -25.63 12.79
N SER A 402 14.69 -26.86 12.33
CA SER A 402 13.85 -27.81 13.06
C SER A 402 14.19 -27.72 14.54
N ALA A 403 13.16 -27.73 15.39
CA ALA A 403 13.28 -28.05 16.80
C ALA A 403 14.39 -29.08 17.05
N THR A 404 15.47 -28.65 17.68
CA THR A 404 16.49 -29.55 18.23
C THR A 404 16.46 -29.32 19.73
N GLY A 405 15.99 -30.35 20.46
CA GLY A 405 15.99 -30.43 21.92
C GLY A 405 14.61 -30.37 22.51
#